data_AF-A0A7W7PWH9-F1
#
_entry.id   AF-A0A7W7PWH9-F1
#
_cell.length_a   1.000
_cell.length_b   1.000
_cell.length_c   1.000
_cell.angle_alpha   90.00
_cell.angle_beta   90.00
_cell.angle_gamma   90.00
#
_symmetry.space_group_name_H-M   'P 1'
#
loop_
_entity.id
_entity.type
_entity.pdbx_description
1 polymer ?
#
loop_
_entity_poly.entity_id
_entity_poly.type
_entity_poly.pdbx_seq_one_letter_code
_entity_poly.pdbx_strand_id
1 'polypeptide(L)'
;MASEPAAGRALACHWWDDGHGGRYLIPGCHARVENPDLEVCHCPTVEQQLEAARRKDAAAGRTLRGLQAWHDAIVRAVYDHPDGLAIMKAAAGLAERGYGRRACRA
;
A
#
# COMPACT_ATOMS: atom_id res chain seq x y z
N MET A 1 40.38 5.37 -10.26
CA MET A 1 39.43 4.42 -9.65
C MET A 1 39.16 4.86 -8.22
N ALA A 2 37.99 5.47 -8.00
CA ALA A 2 37.26 5.52 -6.74
C ALA A 2 35.91 6.17 -7.07
N SER A 3 34.85 5.36 -7.17
CA SER A 3 33.49 5.85 -7.32
C SER A 3 33.00 6.30 -5.95
N GLU A 4 32.79 7.59 -5.77
CA GLU A 4 32.08 8.12 -4.60
C GLU A 4 30.58 7.81 -4.73
N PRO A 5 29.89 7.45 -3.63
CA PRO A 5 28.45 7.28 -3.65
C PRO A 5 27.82 8.64 -3.95
N ALA A 6 26.87 8.68 -4.89
CA ALA A 6 26.08 9.87 -5.17
C ALA A 6 25.27 10.22 -3.91
N ALA A 7 25.90 10.94 -2.98
CA ALA A 7 25.24 11.62 -1.89
C ALA A 7 24.20 12.53 -2.55
N GLY A 8 22.93 12.23 -2.29
CA GLY A 8 21.81 13.02 -2.79
C GLY A 8 22.10 14.48 -2.49
N ARG A 9 22.36 15.25 -3.56
CA ARG A 9 22.55 16.69 -3.50
C ARG A 9 21.36 17.25 -2.73
N ALA A 10 21.60 17.98 -1.64
CA ALA A 10 20.53 18.62 -0.88
C ALA A 10 19.79 19.57 -1.82
N LEU A 11 18.68 19.10 -2.41
CA LEU A 11 17.84 19.91 -3.26
C LEU A 11 17.02 20.79 -2.31
N ALA A 12 17.29 22.10 -2.33
CA ALA A 12 16.34 23.06 -1.79
C ALA A 12 14.97 22.71 -2.39
N CYS A 13 13.93 22.59 -1.57
CA CYS A 13 12.59 22.20 -2.00
C CYS A 13 12.22 22.92 -3.30
N HIS A 14 12.22 22.22 -4.42
CA HIS A 14 12.02 22.85 -5.73
C HIS A 14 10.58 23.35 -5.79
N TRP A 15 10.45 24.66 -5.70
CA TRP A 15 9.23 25.37 -6.00
C TRP A 15 9.32 25.84 -7.44
N TRP A 16 8.27 25.61 -8.22
CA TRP A 16 8.14 26.21 -9.53
C TRP A 16 7.42 27.54 -9.38
N ASP A 17 8.08 28.61 -9.80
CA ASP A 17 7.50 29.95 -9.89
C ASP A 17 6.98 30.12 -11.32
N ASP A 18 5.71 30.50 -11.45
CA ASP A 18 5.08 30.72 -12.76
C ASP A 18 5.41 32.09 -13.38
N GLY A 19 6.16 32.95 -12.67
CA GLY A 19 6.49 34.31 -13.08
C GLY A 19 5.37 35.33 -12.87
N HIS A 20 4.24 34.92 -12.27
CA HIS A 20 3.06 35.73 -11.97
C HIS A 20 2.75 35.79 -10.47
N GLY A 21 3.71 35.37 -9.63
CA GLY A 21 3.57 35.33 -8.17
C GLY A 21 2.95 34.03 -7.65
N GLY A 22 2.66 33.06 -8.53
CA GLY A 22 2.23 31.73 -8.18
C GLY A 22 3.44 30.82 -7.88
N ARG A 23 3.43 30.20 -6.70
CA ARG A 23 4.48 29.26 -6.27
C ARG A 23 3.89 27.87 -6.08
N TYR A 24 4.34 26.92 -6.91
CA TYR A 24 3.77 25.57 -6.97
C TYR A 24 4.75 24.53 -6.44
N LEU A 25 4.23 23.60 -5.64
CA LEU A 25 4.96 22.43 -5.18
C LEU A 25 5.13 21.45 -6.35
N ILE A 26 6.36 21.03 -6.66
CA ILE A 26 6.59 19.96 -7.64
C ILE A 26 6.09 18.63 -7.04
N PRO A 27 5.14 17.93 -7.68
CA PRO A 27 4.68 16.62 -7.23
C PRO A 27 5.83 15.61 -7.13
N GLY A 28 5.91 14.87 -6.03
CA GLY A 28 6.93 13.83 -5.82
C GLY A 28 7.95 14.12 -4.70
N CYS A 29 7.96 15.34 -4.15
CA CYS A 29 8.74 15.69 -2.96
C CYS A 29 7.81 15.73 -1.73
N HIS A 30 7.63 14.59 -1.05
CA HIS A 30 6.71 14.45 0.10
C HIS A 30 7.10 15.32 1.32
N ALA A 31 8.32 15.85 1.34
CA ALA A 31 8.93 16.44 2.53
C ALA A 31 8.20 17.67 3.10
N ARG A 32 7.58 18.54 2.29
CA ARG A 32 6.93 19.75 2.82
C ARG A 32 5.47 19.62 3.23
N VAL A 33 4.76 18.59 2.77
CA VAL A 33 3.35 18.40 3.18
C VAL A 33 3.26 18.00 4.66
N GLU A 34 4.25 17.26 5.14
CA GLU A 34 4.26 16.72 6.51
C GLU A 34 5.07 17.58 7.50
N ASN A 35 6.03 18.40 7.03
CA ASN A 35 6.79 19.31 7.90
C ASN A 35 7.27 20.58 7.13
N PRO A 36 6.71 21.77 7.45
CA PRO A 36 7.04 23.02 6.76
C PRO A 36 8.41 23.60 7.10
N ASP A 37 9.04 23.15 8.20
CA ASP A 37 10.32 23.67 8.72
C ASP A 37 11.54 22.89 8.18
N LEU A 38 11.34 21.91 7.30
CA LEU A 38 12.43 21.15 6.69
C LEU A 38 13.28 22.02 5.76
N GLU A 39 14.56 22.22 6.13
CA GLU A 39 15.55 22.95 5.33
C GLU A 39 16.06 22.14 4.12
N VAL A 40 15.99 20.81 4.18
CA VAL A 40 16.44 19.90 3.11
C VAL A 40 15.26 19.07 2.62
N CYS A 41 14.91 19.20 1.33
CA CYS A 41 13.91 18.35 0.71
C CYS A 41 14.58 17.09 0.16
N HIS A 42 14.26 15.93 0.75
CA HIS A 42 14.60 14.65 0.15
C HIS A 42 13.51 14.23 -0.83
N CYS A 43 13.77 14.39 -2.12
CA CYS A 43 12.91 13.89 -3.18
C CYS A 43 13.50 12.57 -3.69
N PRO A 44 12.82 11.43 -3.51
CA PRO A 44 13.33 10.17 -4.04
C PRO A 44 13.37 10.22 -5.57
N THR A 45 14.44 9.72 -6.18
CA THR A 45 14.54 9.61 -7.65
C THR A 45 13.47 8.66 -8.18
N VAL A 46 13.19 8.71 -9.49
CA VAL A 46 12.22 7.79 -10.13
C VAL A 46 12.63 6.33 -9.90
N GLU A 47 13.92 6.02 -9.95
CA GLU A 47 14.45 4.68 -9.68
C GLU A 47 14.22 4.26 -8.23
N GLN A 48 14.42 5.17 -7.26
CA GLN A 48 14.15 4.90 -5.85
C GLN A 48 12.66 4.68 -5.59
N GLN A 49 11.79 5.46 -6.24
CA GLN A 49 10.34 5.30 -6.15
C GLN A 49 9.89 3.96 -6.77
N LEU A 50 10.44 3.61 -7.94
CA LEU A 50 10.16 2.34 -8.60
C LEU A 50 10.60 1.16 -7.74
N GLU A 51 11.78 1.23 -7.15
CA GLU A 51 12.29 0.18 -6.26
C GLU A 51 11.42 0.06 -5.00
N ALA A 52 11.02 1.18 -4.40
CA ALA A 52 10.08 1.17 -3.28
C ALA A 52 8.72 0.55 -3.66
N ALA A 53 8.19 0.86 -4.84
CA ALA A 53 6.95 0.29 -5.34
C ALA A 53 7.08 -1.24 -5.55
N ARG A 54 8.17 -1.70 -6.17
CA ARG A 54 8.45 -3.14 -6.35
C ARG A 54 8.53 -3.89 -5.03
N ARG A 55 9.17 -3.31 -4.01
CA ARG A 55 9.23 -3.91 -2.67
C ARG A 55 7.85 -4.01 -2.02
N LYS A 56 7.04 -2.96 -2.14
CA LYS A 56 5.65 -2.96 -1.64
C LYS A 56 4.81 -4.03 -2.32
N ASP A 57 4.90 -4.12 -3.65
CA ASP A 57 4.19 -5.13 -4.43
C ASP A 57 4.63 -6.55 -4.06
N ALA A 58 5.94 -6.80 -3.97
CA ALA A 58 6.47 -8.09 -3.53
C ALA A 58 6.03 -8.46 -2.10
N ALA A 59 5.97 -7.49 -1.18
CA ALA A 59 5.48 -7.70 0.17
C ALA A 59 3.97 -8.02 0.18
N ALA A 60 3.16 -7.24 -0.54
CA ALA A 60 1.73 -7.49 -0.70
C ALA A 60 1.46 -8.88 -1.30
N GLY A 61 2.22 -9.26 -2.34
CA GLY A 61 2.13 -10.58 -2.96
C GLY A 61 2.48 -11.72 -2.00
N ARG A 62 3.47 -11.55 -1.11
CA ARG A 62 3.77 -12.54 -0.06
C ARG A 62 2.63 -12.65 0.95
N THR A 63 2.10 -11.53 1.42
CA THR A 63 0.98 -11.49 2.36
C THR A 63 -0.25 -12.16 1.76
N LEU A 64 -0.60 -11.85 0.52
CA LEU A 64 -1.75 -12.44 -0.17
C LEU A 64 -1.61 -13.95 -0.30
N ARG A 65 -0.44 -14.46 -0.73
CA ARG A 65 -0.19 -15.90 -0.81
C ARG A 65 -0.30 -16.58 0.56
N GLY A 66 0.19 -15.93 1.62
CA GLY A 66 0.05 -16.45 2.99
C GLY A 66 -1.42 -16.53 3.42
N LEU A 67 -2.20 -15.49 3.15
CA LEU A 67 -3.65 -15.48 3.44
C LEU A 67 -4.41 -16.53 2.64
N GLN A 68 -4.07 -16.72 1.36
CA GLN A 68 -4.65 -17.77 0.51
C GLN A 68 -4.33 -19.15 1.07
N ALA A 69 -3.07 -19.43 1.36
CA ALA A 69 -2.67 -20.73 1.93
C ALA A 69 -3.37 -21.03 3.26
N TRP A 70 -3.49 -20.02 4.14
CA TRP A 70 -4.22 -20.17 5.40
C TRP A 70 -5.72 -20.41 5.18
N HIS A 71 -6.34 -19.66 4.26
CA HIS A 71 -7.74 -19.84 3.89
C HIS A 71 -7.99 -21.26 3.36
N ASP A 72 -7.17 -21.71 2.42
CA ASP A 72 -7.29 -23.04 1.81
C ASP A 72 -7.13 -24.15 2.85
N ALA A 73 -6.18 -24.00 3.79
CA ALA A 73 -6.00 -24.96 4.88
C ALA A 73 -7.24 -25.06 5.78
N ILE A 74 -7.87 -23.93 6.12
CA ILE A 74 -9.10 -23.93 6.93
C ILE A 74 -10.27 -24.52 6.16
N VAL A 75 -10.48 -24.09 4.92
CA VAL A 75 -11.56 -24.61 4.08
C VAL A 75 -11.41 -26.12 3.95
N ARG A 76 -10.20 -26.61 3.69
CA ARG A 76 -9.89 -28.03 3.63
C ARG A 76 -10.21 -28.75 4.94
N ALA A 77 -9.74 -28.22 6.08
CA ALA A 77 -10.02 -28.81 7.40
C ALA A 77 -11.51 -28.87 7.71
N VAL A 78 -12.29 -27.86 7.31
CA VAL A 78 -13.75 -27.87 7.46
C VAL A 78 -14.38 -28.93 6.57
N TYR A 79 -13.97 -29.05 5.30
CA TYR A 79 -14.51 -30.07 4.40
C TYR A 79 -14.21 -31.49 4.86
N ASP A 80 -13.03 -31.73 5.44
CA ASP A 80 -12.60 -33.04 5.94
C ASP A 80 -13.25 -33.38 7.31
N HIS A 81 -13.92 -32.43 7.97
CA HIS A 81 -14.63 -32.66 9.23
C HIS A 81 -15.98 -33.36 9.00
N PRO A 82 -16.42 -34.29 9.88
CA PRO A 82 -17.71 -34.99 9.74
C PRO A 82 -18.91 -34.04 9.57
N ASP A 83 -18.91 -32.91 10.27
CA ASP A 83 -19.95 -31.88 10.18
C ASP A 83 -19.68 -30.77 9.15
N GLY A 84 -18.67 -30.93 8.29
CA GLY A 84 -18.17 -29.89 7.39
C GLY A 84 -19.25 -29.24 6.53
N LEU A 85 -20.16 -30.04 5.99
CA LEU A 85 -21.28 -29.58 5.18
C LEU A 85 -22.24 -28.67 5.98
N ALA A 86 -22.52 -29.01 7.24
CA ALA A 86 -23.39 -28.23 8.11
C ALA A 86 -22.73 -26.89 8.48
N ILE A 87 -21.43 -26.90 8.76
CA ILE A 87 -20.63 -25.70 9.06
C ILE A 87 -20.65 -24.75 7.86
N MET A 88 -20.36 -25.24 6.65
CA MET A 88 -20.34 -24.43 5.43
C MET A 88 -21.72 -23.84 5.10
N LYS A 89 -22.80 -24.61 5.29
CA LYS A 89 -24.18 -24.14 5.09
C LYS A 89 -24.56 -23.05 6.08
N ALA A 90 -24.18 -23.19 7.35
CA ALA A 90 -24.40 -22.17 8.36
C ALA A 90 -23.62 -20.87 8.05
N ALA A 91 -22.36 -21.00 7.62
CA ALA A 91 -21.52 -19.88 7.21
C ALA A 91 -22.10 -19.14 6.00
N ALA A 92 -22.57 -19.85 4.97
CA ALA A 92 -23.24 -19.25 3.81
C ALA A 92 -24.48 -18.45 4.23
N GLY A 93 -25.34 -19.02 5.08
CA GLY A 93 -26.51 -18.31 5.60
C GLY A 93 -26.16 -17.07 6.43
N LEU A 94 -25.05 -17.09 7.18
CA LEU A 94 -24.55 -15.90 7.88
C LEU A 94 -24.05 -14.82 6.91
N ALA A 95 -23.35 -15.22 5.84
CA ALA A 95 -22.84 -14.30 4.83
C ALA A 95 -23.98 -13.58 4.10
N GLU A 96 -25.03 -14.31 3.68
CA GLU A 96 -26.22 -13.73 3.04
C GLU A 96 -26.92 -12.71 3.96
N ARG A 97 -27.07 -13.03 5.25
CA ARG A 97 -27.64 -12.12 6.25
C ARG A 97 -26.76 -10.90 6.53
N GLY A 98 -25.44 -11.05 6.43
CA GLY A 98 -24.46 -9.98 6.60
C GLY A 98 -24.38 -9.04 5.39
N TYR A 99 -24.55 -9.55 4.18
CA TYR A 99 -24.67 -8.76 2.95
C TYR A 99 -26.00 -7.99 2.90
N GLY A 100 -27.13 -8.62 3.28
CA GLY A 100 -28.42 -7.94 3.37
C GLY A 100 -28.43 -6.75 4.35
N ARG A 101 -27.73 -6.86 5.49
CA ARG A 101 -27.60 -5.75 6.46
C ARG A 101 -26.71 -4.59 5.98
N ARG A 102 -25.75 -4.84 5.08
CA ARG A 102 -24.92 -3.79 4.49
C ARG A 102 -25.62 -3.08 3.33
N ALA A 103 -26.43 -3.79 2.55
CA ALA A 103 -27.21 -3.20 1.46
C ALA A 103 -28.32 -2.24 1.94
N CYS A 104 -28.95 -2.49 3.10
CA CYS A 104 -29.97 -1.60 3.66
C CYS A 104 -29.43 -0.37 4.42
N ARG A 105 -28.10 -0.20 4.50
CA ARG A 105 -27.44 0.94 5.18
C ARG A 105 -26.80 1.94 4.20
N ALA A 106 -26.94 1.71 2.89
CA ALA A 106 -26.48 2.60 1.83
C ALA A 106 -27.60 3.50 1.33
#